data_AF-A0A1H6XAT5-F1
#
_entry.id   AF-A0A1H6XAT5-F1
#
_cell.length_a   1.000
_cell.length_b   1.000
_cell.length_c   1.000
_cell.angle_alpha   90.00
_cell.angle_beta   90.00
_cell.angle_gamma   90.00
#
_symmetry.space_group_name_H-M   'P 1'
#
loop_
_entity.id
_entity.type
_entity.pdbx_description
1 polymer ?
#
loop_
_entity_poly.entity_id
_entity_poly.type
_entity_poly.pdbx_seq_one_letter_code
_entity_poly.pdbx_strand_id
1 'polypeptide(L)'
;MAGAPGPRIDYYDWAGGREMMLCFGPESGPRVMAALPLFEEGNRTRAALVDVLRQLAARGIGAALADLPGTGESPIETKDAALQTWRDAFAAACRHVRDPVHICAWRSGALVDGDADAASRWYLSPQTGEGLVRELTRVRALAGSADVAGNIVSDEMFAALASAQPMTSGPLRVVRLDSDTKAADRKLAGRALWRGSEPSTDAALQSLVADDLFAWIKAQPG
;
A
#
# COMPACT_ATOMS: atom_id res chain seq x y z
N MET A 1 28.74 -3.25 13.04
CA MET A 1 27.77 -2.60 12.15
C MET A 1 26.78 -1.88 13.02
N ALA A 2 26.69 -0.55 12.92
CA ALA A 2 25.62 0.17 13.62
C ALA A 2 24.28 -0.35 13.06
N GLY A 3 23.39 -0.82 13.94
CA GLY A 3 22.06 -1.26 13.52
C GLY A 3 21.36 -0.12 12.78
N ALA A 4 20.63 -0.44 11.70
CA ALA A 4 19.82 0.56 11.02
C ALA A 4 18.92 1.26 12.05
N PRO A 5 18.78 2.60 12.00
CA PRO A 5 17.94 3.32 12.94
C PRO A 5 16.53 2.75 12.91
N GLY A 6 15.90 2.66 14.09
CA GLY A 6 14.54 2.16 14.23
C GLY A 6 13.52 2.98 13.43
N PRO A 7 12.27 2.50 13.30
CA PRO A 7 11.22 3.25 12.62
C PRO A 7 11.03 4.62 13.25
N ARG A 8 10.76 5.62 12.42
CA ARG A 8 10.49 7.00 12.84
C ARG A 8 9.08 7.39 12.42
N ILE A 9 8.45 8.22 13.24
CA ILE A 9 7.17 8.84 12.90
C ILE A 9 7.48 10.18 12.24
N ASP A 10 6.86 10.43 11.09
CA ASP A 10 6.83 11.73 10.42
C ASP A 10 5.37 12.05 10.05
N TYR A 11 5.13 13.25 9.54
CA TYR A 11 3.82 13.71 9.13
C TYR A 11 3.89 14.39 7.77
N TYR A 12 2.83 14.23 6.97
CA TYR A 12 2.66 15.00 5.74
C TYR A 12 1.38 15.82 5.79
N ASP A 13 1.44 16.99 5.14
CA ASP A 13 0.30 17.87 4.96
C ASP A 13 -0.36 17.58 3.59
N TRP A 14 -1.68 17.54 3.58
CA TRP A 14 -2.50 17.44 2.38
C TRP A 14 -3.67 18.45 2.47
N ALA A 15 -4.46 18.61 1.41
CA ALA A 15 -5.44 19.70 1.33
C ALA A 15 -6.47 19.71 2.49
N GLY A 16 -6.84 18.52 3.01
CA GLY A 16 -7.82 18.38 4.09
C GLY A 16 -7.21 18.15 5.48
N GLY A 17 -5.89 18.19 5.65
CA GLY A 17 -5.29 18.08 6.97
C GLY A 17 -3.86 17.57 6.99
N ARG A 18 -3.51 16.92 8.10
CA ARG A 18 -2.19 16.32 8.35
C ARG A 18 -2.38 14.87 8.75
N GLU A 19 -1.58 14.00 8.17
CA GLU A 19 -1.62 12.56 8.45
C GLU A 19 -0.23 12.05 8.84
N MET A 20 -0.22 10.94 9.56
CA MET A 20 0.99 10.27 10.03
C MET A 20 1.60 9.41 8.91
N MET A 21 2.92 9.29 8.92
CA MET A 21 3.63 8.26 8.17
C MET A 21 4.71 7.58 9.03
N LEU A 22 4.87 6.28 8.82
CA LEU A 22 5.93 5.49 9.42
C LEU A 22 7.10 5.41 8.44
N CYS A 23 8.27 5.95 8.82
CA CYS A 23 9.46 6.03 7.99
C CYS A 23 10.57 5.07 8.45
N PHE A 24 11.35 4.60 7.48
CA PHE A 24 12.46 3.67 7.66
C PHE A 24 13.65 4.09 6.80
N GLY A 25 14.87 3.83 7.28
CA GLY A 25 16.08 3.99 6.47
C GLY A 25 16.48 5.45 6.22
N PRO A 26 17.32 5.70 5.21
CA PRO A 26 17.86 7.03 4.92
C PRO A 26 16.77 7.99 4.42
N GLU A 27 16.97 9.28 4.66
CA GLU A 27 16.07 10.35 4.21
C GLU A 27 16.38 10.87 2.81
N SER A 28 17.52 10.47 2.24
CA SER A 28 18.03 10.92 0.94
C SER A 28 18.21 9.74 -0.01
N GLY A 29 18.03 9.99 -1.31
CA GLY A 29 18.17 8.99 -2.37
C GLY A 29 16.84 8.28 -2.66
N PRO A 30 16.81 7.17 -3.42
CA PRO A 30 15.56 6.53 -3.80
C PRO A 30 14.72 6.12 -2.59
N ARG A 31 13.44 6.48 -2.60
CA ARG A 31 12.51 6.17 -1.49
C ARG A 31 11.33 5.36 -1.96
N VAL A 32 10.88 4.42 -1.13
CA VAL A 32 9.64 3.68 -1.35
C VAL A 32 8.49 4.36 -0.59
N MET A 33 7.42 4.72 -1.28
CA MET A 33 6.12 5.00 -0.66
C MET A 33 5.23 3.76 -0.77
N ALA A 34 4.85 3.20 0.37
CA ALA A 34 4.11 1.95 0.44
C ALA A 34 2.62 2.20 0.65
N ALA A 35 1.77 1.41 -0.01
CA ALA A 35 0.33 1.40 0.15
C ALA A 35 -0.15 0.02 0.60
N LEU A 36 -0.81 -0.02 1.76
CA LEU A 36 -1.49 -1.22 2.24
C LEU A 36 -2.73 -1.53 1.39
N PRO A 37 -3.17 -2.79 1.35
CA PRO A 37 -4.54 -3.10 0.97
C PRO A 37 -5.52 -2.31 1.84
N LEU A 38 -6.68 -2.00 1.27
CA LEU A 38 -7.71 -1.23 1.95
C LEU A 38 -8.43 -2.07 3.01
N PHE A 39 -8.91 -1.40 4.06
CA PHE A 39 -9.71 -1.98 5.14
C PHE A 39 -8.98 -3.14 5.86
N GLU A 40 -9.69 -4.23 6.11
CA GLU A 40 -9.21 -5.31 6.97
C GLU A 40 -8.09 -6.16 6.32
N GLU A 41 -7.98 -6.21 4.99
CA GLU A 41 -6.76 -6.73 4.34
C GLU A 41 -5.51 -5.94 4.72
N GLY A 42 -5.65 -4.61 4.89
CA GLY A 42 -4.58 -3.73 5.34
C GLY A 42 -4.10 -4.12 6.73
N ASN A 43 -5.03 -4.32 7.67
CA ASN A 43 -4.71 -4.73 9.03
C ASN A 43 -3.97 -6.07 9.07
N ARG A 44 -4.41 -7.06 8.27
CA ARG A 44 -3.76 -8.38 8.21
C ARG A 44 -2.35 -8.36 7.64
N THR A 45 -2.09 -7.45 6.71
CA THR A 45 -0.83 -7.39 5.96
C THR A 45 0.13 -6.32 6.48
N ARG A 46 -0.29 -5.44 7.40
CA ARG A 46 0.51 -4.33 7.93
C ARG A 46 1.86 -4.78 8.47
N ALA A 47 1.87 -5.79 9.35
CA ALA A 47 3.12 -6.30 9.92
C ALA A 47 4.08 -6.84 8.84
N ALA A 48 3.54 -7.49 7.81
CA ALA A 48 4.33 -8.04 6.72
C ALA A 48 4.93 -6.97 5.82
N LEU A 49 4.15 -5.95 5.45
CA LEU A 49 4.67 -4.84 4.66
C LEU A 49 5.70 -4.04 5.45
N VAL A 50 5.46 -3.76 6.73
CA VAL A 50 6.44 -3.10 7.62
C VAL A 50 7.76 -3.85 7.67
N ASP A 51 7.74 -5.19 7.72
CA ASP A 51 8.96 -6.00 7.67
C ASP A 51 9.72 -5.82 6.35
N VAL A 52 9.02 -5.84 5.21
CA VAL A 52 9.62 -5.53 3.89
C VAL A 52 10.28 -4.15 3.89
N LEU A 53 9.62 -3.12 4.43
CA LEU A 53 10.18 -1.76 4.47
C LEU A 53 11.44 -1.68 5.35
N ARG A 54 11.49 -2.44 6.46
CA ARG A 54 12.71 -2.56 7.29
C ARG A 54 13.84 -3.25 6.53
N GLN A 55 13.55 -4.30 5.76
CA GLN A 55 14.56 -4.99 4.94
C GLN A 55 15.13 -4.09 3.85
N LEU A 56 14.30 -3.25 3.22
CA LEU A 56 14.75 -2.23 2.26
C LEU A 56 15.63 -1.17 2.93
N ALA A 57 15.23 -0.68 4.10
CA ALA A 57 16.00 0.28 4.90
C ALA A 57 17.37 -0.27 5.28
N ALA A 58 17.46 -1.55 5.67
CA ALA A 58 18.73 -2.22 5.96
C ALA A 58 19.66 -2.30 4.73
N ARG A 59 19.13 -2.14 3.51
CA ARG A 59 19.85 -2.12 2.24
C ARG A 59 20.08 -0.70 1.72
N GLY A 60 19.81 0.32 2.52
CA GLY A 60 20.03 1.72 2.19
C GLY A 60 18.96 2.35 1.28
N ILE A 61 17.77 1.74 1.17
CA ILE A 61 16.61 2.33 0.49
C ILE A 61 15.69 2.93 1.54
N GLY A 62 15.44 4.23 1.48
CA GLY A 62 14.46 4.88 2.36
C GLY A 62 13.06 4.36 2.08
N ALA A 63 12.21 4.25 3.08
CA ALA A 63 10.83 3.80 2.90
C ALA A 63 9.87 4.53 3.83
N ALA A 64 8.63 4.69 3.40
CA ALA A 64 7.55 5.25 4.17
C ALA A 64 6.25 4.47 3.93
N LEU A 65 5.45 4.35 4.98
CA LEU A 65 4.07 3.88 4.93
C LEU A 65 3.20 5.01 5.49
N ALA A 66 2.51 5.72 4.60
CA ALA A 66 1.58 6.78 4.97
C ALA A 66 0.24 6.18 5.40
N ASP A 67 -0.29 6.64 6.54
CA ASP A 67 -1.71 6.46 6.80
C ASP A 67 -2.50 7.39 5.87
N LEU A 68 -3.63 6.90 5.36
CA LEU A 68 -4.56 7.67 4.54
C LEU A 68 -5.64 8.31 5.43
N PRO A 69 -6.27 9.42 5.00
CA PRO A 69 -7.42 10.01 5.70
C PRO A 69 -8.49 8.97 6.03
N GLY A 70 -8.90 8.84 7.30
CA GLY A 70 -9.87 7.82 7.71
C GLY A 70 -9.29 6.42 7.95
N THR A 71 -7.96 6.29 8.01
CA THR A 71 -7.27 5.01 8.30
C THR A 71 -6.17 5.20 9.34
N GLY A 72 -5.79 4.11 10.03
CA GLY A 72 -4.69 4.14 10.99
C GLY A 72 -4.93 5.16 12.11
N GLU A 73 -4.00 6.09 12.29
CA GLU A 73 -4.07 7.14 13.32
C GLU A 73 -4.75 8.43 12.84
N SER A 74 -5.41 8.41 11.67
CA SER A 74 -6.11 9.58 11.13
C SER A 74 -7.25 10.04 12.06
N PRO A 75 -7.40 11.36 12.31
CA PRO A 75 -8.51 11.89 13.08
C PRO A 75 -9.83 11.92 12.30
N ILE A 76 -9.80 11.67 10.99
CA ILE A 76 -10.99 11.58 10.15
C ILE A 76 -11.67 10.23 10.40
N GLU A 77 -12.99 10.20 10.52
CA GLU A 77 -13.71 8.94 10.60
C GLU A 77 -13.79 8.29 9.21
N THR A 78 -13.67 6.96 9.13
CA THR A 78 -13.68 6.24 7.84
C THR A 78 -14.94 6.49 7.01
N LYS A 79 -16.08 6.80 7.65
CA LYS A 79 -17.35 7.13 6.97
C LYS A 79 -17.26 8.41 6.12
N ASP A 80 -16.35 9.31 6.49
CA ASP A 80 -16.12 10.60 5.84
C ASP A 80 -14.96 10.53 4.84
N ALA A 81 -14.34 9.35 4.67
CA ALA A 81 -13.27 9.13 3.71
C ALA A 81 -13.83 8.93 2.28
N ALA A 82 -13.09 9.45 1.30
CA ALA A 82 -13.38 9.29 -0.12
C ALA A 82 -12.12 8.85 -0.89
N LEU A 83 -12.30 8.12 -1.99
CA LEU A 83 -11.19 7.61 -2.78
C LEU A 83 -10.31 8.73 -3.36
N GLN A 84 -10.93 9.83 -3.82
CA GLN A 84 -10.16 10.96 -4.35
C GLN A 84 -9.31 11.58 -3.25
N THR A 85 -9.86 11.75 -2.05
CA THR A 85 -9.13 12.23 -0.87
C THR A 85 -7.94 11.31 -0.52
N TRP A 86 -8.09 9.99 -0.65
CA TRP A 86 -6.98 9.06 -0.48
C TRP A 86 -5.88 9.26 -1.52
N ARG A 87 -6.24 9.47 -2.79
CA ARG A 87 -5.27 9.71 -3.86
C ARG A 87 -4.54 11.03 -3.68
N ASP A 88 -5.26 12.09 -3.33
CA ASP A 88 -4.69 13.41 -3.06
C ASP A 88 -3.71 13.37 -1.89
N ALA A 89 -4.10 12.69 -0.80
CA ALA A 89 -3.25 12.50 0.37
C ALA A 89 -2.02 11.66 0.06
N PHE A 90 -2.18 10.53 -0.64
CA PHE A 90 -1.05 9.68 -1.03
C PHE A 90 -0.07 10.43 -1.96
N ALA A 91 -0.57 11.20 -2.92
CA ALA A 91 0.25 12.06 -3.77
C ALA A 91 0.97 13.16 -2.97
N ALA A 92 0.32 13.73 -1.95
CA ALA A 92 0.95 14.68 -1.03
C ALA A 92 2.07 14.03 -0.21
N ALA A 93 1.86 12.81 0.29
CA ALA A 93 2.89 12.04 0.99
C ALA A 93 4.11 11.75 0.09
N CYS A 94 3.89 11.40 -1.18
CA CYS A 94 4.98 11.25 -2.15
C CYS A 94 5.75 12.56 -2.38
N ARG A 95 5.06 13.70 -2.49
CA ARG A 95 5.73 15.01 -2.65
C ARG A 95 6.51 15.44 -1.41
N HIS A 96 6.06 15.06 -0.21
CA HIS A 96 6.72 15.39 1.07
C HIS A 96 8.15 14.87 1.14
N VAL A 97 8.42 13.68 0.59
CA VAL A 97 9.73 13.02 0.69
C VAL A 97 10.78 13.50 -0.32
N ARG A 98 10.40 14.29 -1.35
CA ARG A 98 11.25 15.07 -2.28
C ARG A 98 12.39 14.35 -3.04
N ASP A 99 12.47 13.03 -2.99
CA ASP A 99 13.39 12.20 -3.79
C ASP A 99 12.63 11.45 -4.90
N PRO A 100 13.30 10.77 -5.86
CA PRO A 100 12.64 9.78 -6.71
C PRO A 100 11.87 8.78 -5.84
N VAL A 101 10.53 8.81 -5.96
CA VAL A 101 9.63 7.95 -5.20
C VAL A 101 9.24 6.75 -6.04
N HIS A 102 9.52 5.56 -5.52
CA HIS A 102 9.02 4.29 -6.04
C HIS A 102 7.83 3.84 -5.21
N ILE A 103 6.80 3.33 -5.86
CA ILE A 103 5.57 2.91 -5.17
C ILE A 103 5.59 1.41 -4.97
N CYS A 104 5.30 0.97 -3.74
CA CYS A 104 5.05 -0.43 -3.41
C CYS A 104 3.62 -0.59 -2.92
N ALA A 105 2.75 -1.17 -3.73
CA ALA A 105 1.35 -1.33 -3.35
C ALA A 105 0.93 -2.80 -3.34
N TRP A 106 0.19 -3.21 -2.32
CA TRP A 106 -0.35 -4.57 -2.24
C TRP A 106 -1.85 -4.52 -2.51
N ARG A 107 -2.34 -5.42 -3.38
CA ARG A 107 -3.78 -5.63 -3.61
C ARG A 107 -4.51 -4.35 -3.99
N SER A 108 -5.52 -3.97 -3.21
CA SER A 108 -6.34 -2.77 -3.37
C SER A 108 -5.61 -1.48 -3.03
N GLY A 109 -4.43 -1.55 -2.38
CA GLY A 109 -3.54 -0.41 -2.22
C GLY A 109 -3.06 0.14 -3.57
N ALA A 110 -3.10 -0.66 -4.64
CA ALA A 110 -2.77 -0.20 -5.99
C ALA A 110 -3.84 0.75 -6.60
N LEU A 111 -4.91 1.09 -5.86
CA LEU A 111 -5.97 2.00 -6.31
C LEU A 111 -5.74 3.46 -5.88
N VAL A 112 -4.79 3.71 -4.97
CA VAL A 112 -4.60 5.02 -4.33
C VAL A 112 -3.46 5.86 -4.94
N ASP A 113 -2.65 5.28 -5.83
CA ASP A 113 -1.46 5.95 -6.34
C ASP A 113 -1.61 6.60 -7.73
N GLY A 114 -2.84 6.69 -8.23
CA GLY A 114 -3.12 7.19 -9.58
C GLY A 114 -2.67 8.63 -9.81
N ASP A 115 -2.73 9.46 -8.75
CA ASP A 115 -2.38 10.89 -8.81
C ASP A 115 -0.96 11.18 -8.29
N ALA A 116 -0.21 10.14 -7.91
CA ALA A 116 1.16 10.28 -7.43
C ALA A 116 2.17 10.32 -8.59
N ASP A 117 3.04 11.32 -8.58
CA ASP A 117 4.23 11.35 -9.42
C ASP A 117 5.26 10.36 -8.87
N ALA A 118 5.54 9.31 -9.64
CA ALA A 118 6.34 8.17 -9.20
C ALA A 118 7.33 7.76 -10.27
N ALA A 119 8.58 7.56 -9.86
CA ALA A 119 9.66 7.08 -10.73
C ALA A 119 9.39 5.66 -11.25
N SER A 120 8.83 4.79 -10.40
CA SER A 120 8.30 3.49 -10.83
C SER A 120 7.29 2.92 -9.84
N ARG A 121 6.57 1.88 -10.25
CA ARG A 121 5.56 1.16 -9.46
C ARG A 121 5.88 -0.31 -9.38
N TRP A 122 5.65 -0.88 -8.21
CA TRP A 122 5.76 -2.30 -7.93
C TRP A 122 4.51 -2.76 -7.18
N TYR A 123 3.77 -3.70 -7.76
CA TYR A 123 2.50 -4.15 -7.19
C TYR A 123 2.52 -5.64 -6.85
N LEU A 124 2.12 -5.99 -5.63
CA LEU A 124 1.84 -7.38 -5.24
C LEU A 124 0.36 -7.71 -5.43
N SER A 125 0.08 -8.55 -6.42
CA SER A 125 -1.23 -9.04 -6.79
C SER A 125 -2.28 -7.91 -6.84
N PRO A 126 -2.11 -6.87 -7.68
CA PRO A 126 -3.03 -5.73 -7.69
C PRO A 126 -4.49 -6.16 -7.94
N GLN A 127 -5.42 -5.45 -7.29
CA GLN A 127 -6.87 -5.66 -7.36
C GLN A 127 -7.55 -4.52 -8.09
N THR A 128 -8.53 -4.82 -8.95
CA THR A 128 -9.42 -3.80 -9.50
C THR A 128 -10.41 -3.35 -8.44
N GLY A 129 -10.88 -2.11 -8.52
CA GLY A 129 -11.86 -1.60 -7.58
C GLY A 129 -13.21 -2.32 -7.67
N GLU A 130 -13.63 -2.76 -8.86
CA GLU A 130 -14.77 -3.69 -9.04
C GLU A 130 -14.57 -4.98 -8.23
N GLY A 131 -13.38 -5.57 -8.30
CA GLY A 131 -13.05 -6.78 -7.55
C GLY A 131 -13.11 -6.57 -6.04
N LEU A 132 -12.64 -5.41 -5.56
CA LEU A 132 -12.73 -5.04 -4.15
C LEU A 132 -14.20 -4.85 -3.73
N VAL A 133 -14.98 -4.07 -4.48
CA VAL A 133 -16.41 -3.82 -4.18
C VAL A 133 -17.21 -5.12 -4.07
N ARG A 134 -16.95 -6.12 -4.94
CA ARG A 134 -17.59 -7.43 -4.84
C ARG A 134 -17.28 -8.14 -3.52
N GLU A 135 -16.03 -8.07 -3.06
CA GLU A 135 -15.63 -8.66 -1.79
C GLU A 135 -16.27 -7.93 -0.60
N LEU A 136 -16.26 -6.59 -0.61
CA LEU A 136 -16.85 -5.75 0.44
C LEU A 136 -18.37 -5.91 0.54
N THR A 137 -19.07 -5.99 -0.60
CA THR A 137 -20.52 -6.23 -0.63
C THR A 137 -20.87 -7.58 0.00
N ARG A 138 -20.05 -8.61 -0.22
CA ARG A 138 -20.23 -9.92 0.43
C ARG A 138 -20.05 -9.84 1.94
N VAL A 139 -19.07 -9.06 2.42
CA VAL A 139 -18.85 -8.83 3.86
C VAL A 139 -20.04 -8.11 4.48
N ARG A 140 -20.53 -7.03 3.86
CA ARG A 140 -21.72 -6.29 4.32
C ARG A 140 -22.98 -7.15 4.41
N ALA A 141 -23.21 -7.98 3.39
CA ALA A 141 -24.37 -8.87 3.36
C ALA A 141 -24.36 -9.88 4.53
N LEU A 142 -23.18 -10.33 4.95
CA LEU A 142 -23.01 -11.22 6.11
C LEU A 142 -23.17 -10.47 7.45
N ALA A 143 -22.73 -9.22 7.52
CA ALA A 143 -22.83 -8.38 8.72
C ALA A 143 -24.22 -7.75 8.93
N GLY A 144 -25.04 -7.66 7.86
CA GLY A 144 -26.36 -7.02 7.90
C GLY A 144 -26.31 -5.49 8.08
N SER A 145 -25.19 -4.85 7.78
CA SER A 145 -25.00 -3.40 7.92
C SER A 145 -23.98 -2.85 6.92
N ALA A 146 -23.80 -1.52 6.89
CA ALA A 146 -22.77 -0.85 6.08
C ALA A 146 -21.33 -1.07 6.60
N ASP A 147 -21.20 -1.71 7.77
CA ASP A 147 -19.94 -2.05 8.42
C ASP A 147 -19.14 -3.05 7.59
N VAL A 148 -17.88 -2.69 7.37
CA VAL A 148 -16.84 -3.57 6.83
C VAL A 148 -15.75 -3.70 7.89
N ALA A 149 -15.92 -4.68 8.77
CA ALA A 149 -14.96 -4.99 9.83
C ALA A 149 -14.59 -3.76 10.68
N GLY A 150 -15.61 -3.05 11.17
CA GLY A 150 -15.47 -1.84 11.98
C GLY A 150 -15.35 -0.54 11.17
N ASN A 151 -15.37 -0.62 9.83
CA ASN A 151 -15.32 0.55 8.96
C ASN A 151 -16.70 0.81 8.35
N ILE A 152 -17.32 1.94 8.68
CA ILE A 152 -18.48 2.41 7.93
C ILE A 152 -17.95 3.03 6.64
N VAL A 153 -18.36 2.48 5.50
CA VAL A 153 -17.95 2.97 4.18
C VAL A 153 -19.16 3.61 3.50
N SER A 154 -19.03 4.78 2.90
CA SER A 154 -20.18 5.43 2.23
C SER A 154 -20.51 4.76 0.89
N ASP A 155 -21.75 4.91 0.42
CA ASP A 155 -22.14 4.44 -0.92
C ASP A 155 -21.41 5.19 -2.04
N GLU A 156 -21.09 6.47 -1.81
CA GLU A 156 -20.24 7.27 -2.69
C GLU A 156 -18.84 6.64 -2.83
N MET A 157 -18.24 6.23 -1.70
CA MET A 157 -16.96 5.54 -1.71
C MET A 157 -17.04 4.21 -2.46
N PHE A 158 -18.12 3.44 -2.29
CA PHE A 158 -18.35 2.22 -3.07
C PHE A 158 -18.44 2.49 -4.58
N ALA A 159 -19.17 3.52 -4.99
CA ALA A 159 -19.30 3.90 -6.40
C ALA A 159 -17.95 4.34 -6.99
N ALA A 160 -17.19 5.14 -6.26
CA ALA A 160 -15.84 5.56 -6.66
C ALA A 160 -14.90 4.36 -6.80
N LEU A 161 -14.89 3.45 -5.81
CA LEU A 161 -14.11 2.22 -5.88
C LEU A 161 -14.53 1.34 -7.06
N ALA A 162 -15.82 1.18 -7.36
CA ALA A 162 -16.28 0.27 -8.42
C ALA A 162 -15.67 0.57 -9.80
N SER A 163 -15.37 1.84 -10.08
CA SER A 163 -14.75 2.28 -11.33
C SER A 163 -13.22 2.40 -11.27
N ALA A 164 -12.61 2.32 -10.08
CA ALA A 164 -11.19 2.49 -9.89
C ALA A 164 -10.36 1.33 -10.49
N GLN A 165 -9.28 1.68 -11.19
CA GLN A 165 -8.34 0.73 -11.76
C GLN A 165 -6.92 1.03 -11.26
N PRO A 166 -6.10 -0.01 -11.02
CA PRO A 166 -4.66 0.17 -10.83
C PRO A 166 -4.01 0.78 -12.07
N MET A 167 -2.88 1.45 -11.88
CA MET A 167 -2.08 1.93 -13.00
C MET A 167 -1.59 0.76 -13.87
N THR A 168 -1.55 0.97 -15.18
CA THR A 168 -1.13 -0.02 -16.18
C THR A 168 -0.03 0.49 -17.12
N SER A 169 0.42 1.74 -16.93
CA SER A 169 1.39 2.43 -17.78
C SER A 169 2.60 2.93 -17.00
N GLY A 170 3.67 3.27 -17.73
CA GLY A 170 4.94 3.70 -17.15
C GLY A 170 5.79 2.54 -16.63
N PRO A 171 6.89 2.82 -15.92
CA PRO A 171 7.71 1.79 -15.31
C PRO A 171 6.93 1.06 -14.20
N LEU A 172 6.33 -0.07 -14.57
CA LEU A 172 5.47 -0.87 -13.71
C LEU A 172 5.96 -2.32 -13.66
N ARG A 173 5.99 -2.86 -12.45
CA ARG A 173 6.26 -4.27 -12.18
C ARG A 173 5.10 -4.89 -11.40
N VAL A 174 4.42 -5.85 -12.01
CA VAL A 174 3.33 -6.63 -11.40
C VAL A 174 3.87 -7.98 -10.96
N VAL A 175 3.86 -8.21 -9.66
CA VAL A 175 4.24 -9.47 -9.03
C VAL A 175 2.99 -10.14 -8.48
N ARG A 176 2.95 -11.47 -8.50
CA ARG A 176 1.83 -12.24 -7.93
C ARG A 176 2.35 -13.43 -7.15
N LEU A 177 1.53 -13.97 -6.25
CA LEU A 177 1.81 -15.29 -5.69
C LEU A 177 1.69 -16.38 -6.78
N ASP A 178 2.42 -17.47 -6.62
CA ASP A 178 2.38 -18.66 -7.49
C ASP A 178 0.97 -19.27 -7.63
N SER A 179 0.19 -19.22 -6.54
CA SER A 179 -1.20 -19.65 -6.46
C SER A 179 -2.19 -18.77 -7.22
N ASP A 180 -1.81 -17.53 -7.58
CA ASP A 180 -2.63 -16.66 -8.41
C ASP A 180 -2.43 -17.04 -9.88
N THR A 181 -3.49 -17.36 -10.61
CA THR A 181 -3.39 -17.80 -12.02
C THR A 181 -3.26 -16.66 -13.02
N LYS A 182 -3.44 -15.39 -12.60
CA LYS A 182 -3.37 -14.23 -13.49
C LYS A 182 -1.93 -13.95 -13.95
N ALA A 183 -1.79 -13.29 -15.11
CA ALA A 183 -0.48 -12.88 -15.61
C ALA A 183 0.27 -11.94 -14.64
N ALA A 184 1.60 -12.05 -14.63
CA ALA A 184 2.51 -11.23 -13.83
C ALA A 184 3.91 -11.23 -14.46
N ASP A 185 4.70 -10.20 -14.17
CA ASP A 185 6.11 -10.13 -14.52
C ASP A 185 6.96 -11.09 -13.67
N ARG A 186 6.48 -11.41 -12.46
CA ARG A 186 7.08 -12.42 -11.58
C ARG A 186 6.04 -13.12 -10.71
N LYS A 187 6.31 -14.39 -10.44
CA LYS A 187 5.59 -15.21 -9.45
C LYS A 187 6.47 -15.47 -8.24
N LEU A 188 5.92 -15.31 -7.04
CA LEU A 188 6.60 -15.58 -5.77
C LEU A 188 5.89 -16.71 -5.03
N ALA A 189 6.67 -17.61 -4.44
CA ALA A 189 6.14 -18.58 -3.48
C ALA A 189 5.77 -17.85 -2.18
N GLY A 190 4.67 -18.27 -1.55
CA GLY A 190 4.25 -17.73 -0.26
C GLY A 190 2.73 -17.77 -0.09
N ARG A 191 2.29 -17.47 1.13
CA ARG A 191 0.85 -17.46 1.44
C ARG A 191 0.18 -16.12 1.14
N ALA A 192 -1.08 -16.18 0.73
CA ALA A 192 -1.94 -15.00 0.60
C ALA A 192 -2.32 -14.47 2.00
N LEU A 193 -1.43 -13.70 2.62
CA LEU A 193 -1.60 -13.16 3.98
C LEU A 193 -2.92 -12.39 4.16
N TRP A 194 -3.36 -11.71 3.11
CA TRP A 194 -4.63 -10.97 3.06
C TRP A 194 -5.88 -11.87 3.11
N ARG A 195 -5.76 -13.20 2.99
CA ARG A 195 -6.87 -14.15 3.19
C ARG A 195 -6.90 -14.76 4.59
N GLY A 196 -5.94 -14.41 5.46
CA GLY A 196 -5.92 -14.88 6.84
C GLY A 196 -7.11 -14.37 7.66
N SER A 197 -7.37 -14.97 8.81
CA SER A 197 -8.33 -14.42 9.79
C SER A 197 -7.69 -13.42 10.74
N GLU A 198 -6.37 -13.45 10.88
CA GLU A 198 -5.60 -12.65 11.83
C GLU A 198 -4.34 -12.07 11.15
N PRO A 199 -3.80 -10.94 11.65
CA PRO A 199 -2.52 -10.42 11.21
C PRO A 199 -1.39 -11.46 11.31
N SER A 200 -0.57 -11.56 10.27
CA SER A 200 0.47 -12.58 10.20
C SER A 200 1.61 -12.22 9.25
N THR A 201 2.72 -12.96 9.32
CA THR A 201 3.95 -12.71 8.56
C THR A 201 4.51 -13.97 7.91
N ASP A 202 5.02 -13.89 6.69
CA ASP A 202 5.69 -15.00 5.99
C ASP A 202 7.09 -14.57 5.61
N ALA A 203 8.07 -14.90 6.47
CA ALA A 203 9.45 -14.39 6.38
C ALA A 203 10.08 -14.65 5.00
N ALA A 204 9.79 -15.82 4.41
CA ALA A 204 10.29 -16.17 3.10
C ALA A 204 9.67 -15.28 2.01
N LEU A 205 8.34 -15.10 2.03
CA LEU A 205 7.66 -14.19 1.11
C LEU A 205 8.18 -12.75 1.26
N GLN A 206 8.35 -12.27 2.49
CA GLN A 206 8.81 -10.89 2.75
C GLN A 206 10.23 -10.66 2.24
N SER A 207 11.13 -11.63 2.42
CA SER A 207 12.47 -11.59 1.81
C SER A 207 12.40 -11.55 0.29
N LEU A 208 11.57 -12.39 -0.33
CA LEU A 208 11.40 -12.42 -1.78
C LEU A 208 10.84 -11.11 -2.34
N VAL A 209 9.88 -10.49 -1.62
CA VAL A 209 9.33 -9.18 -1.99
C VAL A 209 10.40 -8.10 -1.86
N ALA A 210 11.13 -8.05 -0.75
CA ALA A 210 12.19 -7.06 -0.54
C ALA A 210 13.30 -7.17 -1.60
N ASP A 211 13.68 -8.39 -1.96
CA ASP A 211 14.69 -8.66 -2.99
C ASP A 211 14.25 -8.21 -4.39
N ASP A 212 13.03 -8.57 -4.79
CA ASP A 212 12.52 -8.18 -6.10
C ASP A 212 12.29 -6.67 -6.20
N LEU A 213 11.76 -6.04 -5.14
CA LEU A 213 11.54 -4.59 -5.08
C LEU A 213 12.86 -3.83 -5.10
N PHE A 214 13.87 -4.26 -4.34
CA PHE A 214 15.20 -3.64 -4.39
C PHE A 214 15.81 -3.75 -5.78
N ALA A 215 15.79 -4.93 -6.40
CA ALA A 215 16.31 -5.12 -7.75
C ALA A 215 15.58 -4.23 -8.78
N TRP A 216 14.25 -4.12 -8.65
CA TRP A 216 13.44 -3.25 -9.48
C TRP A 216 13.81 -1.78 -9.36
N ILE A 217 14.00 -1.28 -8.14
CA ILE A 217 14.41 0.11 -7.86
C ILE A 217 15.79 0.38 -8.46
N LYS A 218 16.76 -0.54 -8.26
CA LYS A 218 18.12 -0.39 -8.78
C LYS A 218 18.20 -0.41 -10.30
N ALA A 219 17.20 -0.97 -10.98
CA ALA A 219 17.12 -0.99 -12.43
C ALA A 219 16.47 0.26 -13.04
N GLN A 220 15.86 1.14 -12.23
CA GLN A 220 15.29 2.38 -12.73
C GLN A 220 16.37 3.44 -13.00
N PRO A 221 16.15 4.31 -14.00
CA PRO A 221 16.97 5.51 -14.14
C PRO A 221 16.83 6.39 -12.89
N GLY A 222 17.95 6.99 -12.47
CA GLY A 222 18.01 7.93 -11.33
C GLY A 222 17.59 9.33 -11.71
#